data_AF-A0A2W5EYJ9-F1
#
_entry.id   AF-A0A2W5EYJ9-F1
#
_cell.length_a   1.000
_cell.length_b   1.000
_cell.length_c   1.000
_cell.angle_alpha   90.00
_cell.angle_beta   90.00
_cell.angle_gamma   90.00
#
_symmetry.space_group_name_H-M   'P 1'
#
loop_
_entity.id
_entity.type
_entity.pdbx_description
1 polymer ?
#
loop_
_entity_poly.entity_id
_entity_poly.type
_entity_poly.pdbx_seq_one_letter_code
_entity_poly.pdbx_strand_id
1 'polypeptide(L)'
;MLKISRIIAKFIFFLYFLSKYRNRKIAFYLAHRRFPMELSKNVSRKGNNIVFEKNGNQVSIVHLERLMILYTEFIELLEHAGTKIVSSNEQYFRMTFQGISLDIHSYSNLGIAYELFIEKLYDFSFPKNNYIVLDIGMNVGIASLLFANNKNVEKVFSYEPFPNTFKEALSNIALNPSAITEKITANNAGVSDKAAFLEVPQVESGDASGSVTSFMIDGVLSNNTVKVEVRDLVEDLMKIESSFPENPIFLKIDCEGEEYNIIPHLVQSSAIDKVDSMVIEWHQKGPDALISALNSKGFITMHKPHLLANCGLIYAYKVHA
;
A
#
# COMPACT_ATOMS: atom_id res chain seq x y z
N MET A 1 -24.93 -33.27 18.15
CA MET A 1 -25.02 -31.99 18.88
C MET A 1 -24.19 -30.86 18.27
N LEU A 2 -22.86 -31.01 18.11
CA LEU A 2 -21.96 -29.95 17.60
C LEU A 2 -22.27 -29.42 16.18
N LYS A 3 -22.81 -30.24 15.27
CA LYS A 3 -23.18 -29.77 13.91
C LYS A 3 -24.46 -28.91 13.92
N ILE A 4 -25.44 -29.28 14.72
CA ILE A 4 -26.72 -28.57 14.83
C ILE A 4 -26.51 -27.20 15.50
N SER A 5 -25.71 -27.14 16.56
CA SER A 5 -25.38 -25.86 17.22
C SER A 5 -24.64 -24.89 16.27
N ARG A 6 -23.74 -25.41 15.42
CA ARG A 6 -23.04 -24.62 14.40
C ARG A 6 -23.99 -24.05 13.34
N ILE A 7 -24.98 -24.83 12.91
CA ILE A 7 -25.99 -24.40 11.92
C ILE A 7 -26.90 -23.34 12.53
N ILE A 8 -27.39 -23.56 13.76
CA ILE A 8 -28.23 -22.59 14.48
C ILE A 8 -27.48 -21.26 14.66
N ALA A 9 -26.21 -21.30 15.06
CA ALA A 9 -25.40 -20.09 15.22
C ALA A 9 -25.25 -19.32 13.88
N LYS A 10 -24.94 -20.01 12.77
CA LYS A 10 -24.87 -19.37 11.46
C LYS A 10 -26.22 -18.79 11.03
N PHE A 11 -27.34 -19.44 11.35
CA PHE A 11 -28.67 -18.93 11.05
C PHE A 11 -29.00 -17.66 11.85
N ILE A 12 -28.67 -17.61 13.14
CA ILE A 12 -28.82 -16.40 13.98
C ILE A 12 -27.99 -15.25 13.41
N PHE A 13 -26.72 -15.51 13.06
CA PHE A 13 -25.86 -14.51 12.43
C PHE A 13 -26.44 -14.01 11.10
N PHE A 14 -26.96 -14.93 10.29
CA PHE A 14 -27.60 -14.58 9.02
C PHE A 14 -28.79 -13.64 9.24
N LEU A 15 -29.69 -13.96 10.18
CA LEU A 15 -30.83 -13.09 10.49
C LEU A 15 -30.39 -11.71 10.98
N TYR A 16 -29.37 -11.65 11.84
CA TYR A 16 -28.79 -10.40 12.32
C TYR A 16 -28.28 -9.53 11.16
N PHE A 17 -27.39 -10.06 10.32
CA PHE A 17 -26.83 -9.30 9.20
C PHE A 17 -27.86 -9.02 8.09
N LEU A 18 -28.86 -9.89 7.91
CA LEU A 18 -29.95 -9.66 6.97
C LEU A 18 -30.82 -8.49 7.41
N SER A 19 -31.16 -8.42 8.70
CA SER A 19 -31.88 -7.27 9.27
C SER A 19 -31.10 -5.98 9.09
N LYS A 20 -29.78 -6.04 9.32
CA LYS A 20 -28.87 -4.89 9.30
C LYS A 20 -28.61 -4.33 7.90
N TYR A 21 -28.21 -5.19 6.97
CA TYR A 21 -27.82 -4.79 5.62
C TYR A 21 -28.93 -4.95 4.58
N ARG A 22 -30.04 -5.62 4.90
CA ARG A 22 -31.14 -5.91 3.96
C ARG A 22 -30.63 -6.49 2.64
N ASN A 23 -29.56 -7.28 2.70
CA ASN A 23 -28.85 -7.85 1.56
C ASN A 23 -28.49 -9.31 1.90
N ARG A 24 -29.09 -10.25 1.16
CA ARG A 24 -28.95 -11.69 1.44
C ARG A 24 -27.54 -12.20 1.19
N LYS A 25 -26.85 -11.68 0.17
CA LYS A 25 -25.49 -12.09 -0.21
C LYS A 25 -24.48 -11.72 0.90
N ILE A 26 -24.51 -10.45 1.32
CA ILE A 26 -23.67 -9.95 2.43
C ILE A 26 -24.00 -10.71 3.72
N ALA A 27 -25.28 -10.83 4.07
CA ALA A 27 -25.69 -11.52 5.28
C ALA A 27 -25.24 -12.98 5.32
N PHE A 28 -25.35 -13.69 4.20
CA PHE A 28 -24.88 -15.06 4.08
C PHE A 28 -23.36 -15.15 4.25
N TYR A 29 -22.61 -14.29 3.56
CA TYR A 29 -21.14 -14.28 3.63
C TYR A 29 -20.64 -14.06 5.06
N LEU A 30 -21.10 -12.99 5.72
CA LEU A 30 -20.69 -12.63 7.07
C LEU A 30 -21.08 -13.70 8.10
N ALA A 31 -22.30 -14.26 7.97
CA ALA A 31 -22.73 -15.35 8.83
C ALA A 31 -21.92 -16.63 8.62
N HIS A 32 -21.59 -16.95 7.37
CA HIS A 32 -20.81 -18.14 7.03
C HIS A 32 -19.39 -18.06 7.62
N ARG A 33 -18.77 -16.87 7.54
CA ARG A 33 -17.44 -16.56 8.09
C ARG A 33 -17.44 -16.29 9.60
N ARG A 34 -18.62 -16.25 10.25
CA ARG A 34 -18.78 -15.90 11.67
C ARG A 34 -18.20 -14.53 12.01
N PHE A 35 -18.45 -13.57 11.13
CA PHE A 35 -17.96 -12.21 11.31
C PHE A 35 -18.40 -11.64 12.68
N PRO A 36 -17.50 -10.99 13.45
CA PRO A 36 -17.85 -10.45 14.75
C PRO A 36 -18.95 -9.39 14.66
N MET A 37 -20.08 -9.64 15.35
CA MET A 37 -21.22 -8.70 15.31
C MET A 37 -20.86 -7.31 15.84
N GLU A 38 -19.94 -7.23 16.81
CA GLU A 38 -19.48 -5.97 17.42
C GLU A 38 -18.85 -5.02 16.40
N LEU A 39 -18.08 -5.53 15.43
CA LEU A 39 -17.47 -4.69 14.39
C LEU A 39 -18.55 -4.04 13.52
N SER A 40 -19.65 -4.75 13.27
CA SER A 40 -20.77 -4.18 12.52
C SER A 40 -21.64 -3.23 13.34
N LYS A 41 -21.46 -3.10 14.67
CA LYS A 41 -22.47 -2.54 15.59
C LYS A 41 -23.00 -1.18 15.15
N ASN A 42 -22.12 -0.28 14.71
CA ASN A 42 -22.45 1.09 14.32
C ASN A 42 -22.55 1.27 12.80
N VAL A 43 -22.76 0.18 12.06
CA VAL A 43 -22.80 0.17 10.60
C VAL A 43 -24.20 -0.20 10.15
N SER A 44 -24.96 0.73 9.60
CA SER A 44 -26.34 0.48 9.15
C SER A 44 -26.49 0.70 7.66
N ARG A 45 -27.66 0.33 7.11
CA ARG A 45 -28.00 0.62 5.71
C ARG A 45 -29.10 1.67 5.62
N LYS A 46 -28.89 2.66 4.76
CA LYS A 46 -29.90 3.66 4.37
C LYS A 46 -29.98 3.74 2.84
N GLY A 47 -31.10 3.28 2.28
CA GLY A 47 -31.26 3.20 0.83
C GLY A 47 -30.21 2.27 0.19
N ASN A 48 -29.42 2.80 -0.74
CA ASN A 48 -28.33 2.06 -1.40
C ASN A 48 -26.96 2.26 -0.73
N ASN A 49 -26.90 2.97 0.41
CA ASN A 49 -25.66 3.25 1.10
C ASN A 49 -25.55 2.48 2.41
N ILE A 50 -24.32 2.09 2.73
CA ILE A 50 -23.89 1.75 4.07
C ILE A 50 -23.51 3.06 4.78
N VAL A 51 -23.95 3.19 6.02
CA VAL A 51 -23.77 4.37 6.88
C VAL A 51 -22.99 3.95 8.11
N PHE A 52 -21.92 4.69 8.40
CA PHE A 52 -21.09 4.51 9.57
C PHE A 52 -21.50 5.54 10.63
N GLU A 53 -22.28 5.12 11.62
CA GLU A 53 -22.95 6.01 12.58
C GLU A 53 -21.97 6.79 13.45
N LYS A 54 -20.75 6.26 13.67
CA LYS A 54 -19.71 6.92 14.48
C LYS A 54 -19.26 8.27 13.92
N ASN A 55 -19.14 8.40 12.60
CA ASN A 55 -18.57 9.58 11.95
C ASN A 55 -19.42 10.10 10.78
N GLY A 56 -20.56 9.46 10.50
CA GLY A 56 -21.49 9.85 9.44
C GLY A 56 -21.02 9.50 8.03
N ASN A 57 -19.92 8.76 7.87
CA ASN A 57 -19.43 8.31 6.56
C ASN A 57 -20.48 7.45 5.85
N GLN A 58 -20.57 7.59 4.54
CA GLN A 58 -21.53 6.86 3.71
C GLN A 58 -20.89 6.40 2.41
N VAL A 59 -21.14 5.16 2.04
CA VAL A 59 -20.56 4.52 0.86
C VAL A 59 -21.59 3.58 0.23
N SER A 60 -21.58 3.46 -1.10
CA SER A 60 -22.48 2.54 -1.80
C SER A 60 -22.32 1.11 -1.29
N ILE A 61 -23.43 0.40 -1.07
CA ILE A 61 -23.42 -1.00 -0.62
C ILE A 61 -22.72 -1.94 -1.60
N VAL A 62 -22.60 -1.54 -2.88
CA VAL A 62 -21.86 -2.29 -3.90
C VAL A 62 -20.40 -2.50 -3.48
N HIS A 63 -19.78 -1.51 -2.83
CA HIS A 63 -18.42 -1.66 -2.30
C HIS A 63 -18.33 -2.73 -1.24
N LEU A 64 -19.35 -2.85 -0.38
CA LEU A 64 -19.38 -3.88 0.65
C LEU A 64 -19.45 -5.30 0.04
N GLU A 65 -20.15 -5.45 -1.08
CA GLU A 65 -20.18 -6.72 -1.84
C GLU A 65 -18.86 -7.01 -2.55
N ARG A 66 -18.20 -5.96 -3.04
CA ARG A 66 -16.91 -6.03 -3.72
C ARG A 66 -15.71 -5.96 -2.79
N LEU A 67 -15.90 -5.78 -1.49
CA LEU A 67 -14.81 -5.66 -0.51
C LEU A 67 -14.95 -6.71 0.61
N MET A 68 -15.76 -7.75 0.40
CA MET A 68 -16.10 -8.77 1.42
C MET A 68 -14.90 -9.51 2.05
N ILE A 69 -13.78 -9.69 1.35
CA ILE A 69 -12.58 -10.35 1.89
C ILE A 69 -11.92 -9.49 2.99
N LEU A 70 -11.78 -8.18 2.74
CA LEU A 70 -11.18 -7.22 3.66
C LEU A 70 -12.24 -6.44 4.45
N TYR A 71 -13.26 -7.17 4.93
CA TYR A 71 -14.42 -6.53 5.54
C TYR A 71 -14.07 -5.85 6.87
N THR A 72 -13.17 -6.42 7.66
CA THR A 72 -12.75 -5.84 8.94
C THR A 72 -12.03 -4.51 8.69
N GLU A 73 -11.06 -4.55 7.80
CA GLU A 73 -10.23 -3.43 7.37
C GLU A 73 -11.11 -2.33 6.75
N PHE A 74 -12.09 -2.72 5.92
CA PHE A 74 -13.08 -1.80 5.39
C PHE A 74 -13.84 -1.05 6.48
N ILE A 75 -14.37 -1.77 7.48
CA ILE A 75 -15.14 -1.13 8.55
C ILE A 75 -14.23 -0.24 9.41
N GLU A 76 -13.07 -0.74 9.81
CA GLU A 76 -12.15 -0.01 10.67
C GLU A 76 -11.60 1.25 9.99
N LEU A 77 -11.21 1.17 8.72
CA LEU A 77 -10.77 2.33 7.94
C LEU A 77 -11.89 3.38 7.85
N LEU A 78 -13.12 2.96 7.54
CA LEU A 78 -14.23 3.89 7.32
C LEU A 78 -14.84 4.44 8.63
N GLU A 79 -14.70 3.74 9.76
CA GLU A 79 -15.07 4.23 11.09
C GLU A 79 -13.98 5.09 11.75
N HIS A 80 -12.74 5.05 11.26
CA HIS A 80 -11.63 5.79 11.86
C HIS A 80 -11.92 7.30 11.88
N ALA A 81 -11.57 7.97 12.97
CA ALA A 81 -11.88 9.39 13.19
C ALA A 81 -11.19 10.32 12.18
N GLY A 82 -10.04 9.90 11.64
CA GLY A 82 -9.31 10.62 10.59
C GLY A 82 -9.88 10.44 9.17
N THR A 83 -10.84 9.53 8.99
CA THR A 83 -11.40 9.19 7.67
C THR A 83 -12.70 9.94 7.41
N LYS A 84 -12.79 10.55 6.23
CA LYS A 84 -14.03 11.14 5.71
C LYS A 84 -14.29 10.64 4.29
N ILE A 85 -15.50 10.18 4.02
CA ILE A 85 -15.93 9.85 2.66
C ILE A 85 -16.47 11.12 1.99
N VAL A 86 -15.89 11.46 0.84
CA VAL A 86 -16.25 12.66 0.06
C VAL A 86 -17.31 12.32 -0.97
N SER A 87 -17.15 11.20 -1.67
CA SER A 87 -18.09 10.72 -2.68
C SER A 87 -18.01 9.21 -2.80
N SER A 88 -19.07 8.60 -3.32
CA SER A 88 -19.11 7.17 -3.64
C SER A 88 -20.05 6.96 -4.82
N ASN A 89 -19.62 6.12 -5.75
CA ASN A 89 -20.43 5.65 -6.87
C ASN A 89 -20.34 4.13 -6.94
N GLU A 90 -20.69 3.51 -8.07
CA GLU A 90 -20.59 2.05 -8.18
C GLU A 90 -19.18 1.56 -8.49
N GLN A 91 -18.25 2.40 -8.95
CA GLN A 91 -16.90 2.02 -9.36
C GLN A 91 -15.88 2.23 -8.24
N TYR A 92 -15.92 3.38 -7.58
CA TYR A 92 -15.00 3.74 -6.50
C TYR A 92 -15.70 4.57 -5.42
N PHE A 93 -15.04 4.70 -4.28
CA PHE A 93 -15.36 5.75 -3.31
C PHE A 93 -14.13 6.61 -3.05
N ARG A 94 -14.35 7.92 -2.93
CA ARG A 94 -13.33 8.90 -2.60
C ARG A 94 -13.30 9.11 -1.11
N MET A 95 -12.12 8.98 -0.52
CA MET A 95 -11.91 9.30 0.89
C MET A 95 -10.83 10.36 1.07
N THR A 96 -10.92 11.06 2.20
CA THR A 96 -9.80 11.82 2.74
C THR A 96 -9.36 11.23 4.07
N PHE A 97 -8.06 11.13 4.27
CA PHE A 97 -7.45 10.78 5.54
C PHE A 97 -6.42 11.84 5.92
N GLN A 98 -6.65 12.57 7.01
CA GLN A 98 -5.72 13.59 7.53
C GLN A 98 -5.18 14.58 6.45
N GLY A 99 -6.02 14.99 5.50
CA GLY A 99 -5.67 15.94 4.43
C GLY A 99 -5.21 15.31 3.12
N ILE A 100 -4.96 14.00 3.08
CA ILE A 100 -4.66 13.26 1.84
C ILE A 100 -5.97 12.73 1.25
N SER A 101 -6.17 12.93 -0.05
CA SER A 101 -7.33 12.45 -0.81
C SER A 101 -6.94 11.31 -1.75
N LEU A 102 -7.76 10.26 -1.83
CA LEU A 102 -7.57 9.10 -2.69
C LEU A 102 -8.90 8.46 -3.10
N ASP A 103 -8.92 7.85 -4.28
CA ASP A 103 -10.01 7.00 -4.75
C ASP A 103 -9.68 5.52 -4.46
N ILE A 104 -10.61 4.81 -3.83
CA ILE A 104 -10.50 3.37 -3.56
C ILE A 104 -11.32 2.62 -4.61
N HIS A 105 -10.60 2.02 -5.57
CA HIS A 105 -11.19 1.25 -6.67
C HIS A 105 -11.28 -0.25 -6.39
N SER A 106 -10.37 -0.78 -5.58
CA SER A 106 -10.14 -2.21 -5.44
C SER A 106 -9.90 -2.64 -3.99
N TYR A 107 -9.87 -3.97 -3.77
CA TYR A 107 -9.40 -4.57 -2.53
C TYR A 107 -7.95 -4.18 -2.20
N SER A 108 -7.07 -4.19 -3.20
CA SER A 108 -5.65 -3.88 -3.03
C SER A 108 -5.47 -2.45 -2.52
N ASN A 109 -6.16 -1.48 -3.13
CA ASN A 109 -6.16 -0.09 -2.66
C ASN A 109 -6.61 0.05 -1.21
N LEU A 110 -7.68 -0.67 -0.84
CA LEU A 110 -8.21 -0.64 0.52
C LEU A 110 -7.20 -1.21 1.52
N GLY A 111 -6.57 -2.35 1.19
CA GLY A 111 -5.54 -2.98 2.00
C GLY A 111 -4.37 -2.04 2.25
N ILE A 112 -3.81 -1.47 1.18
CA ILE A 112 -2.69 -0.52 1.29
C ILE A 112 -3.08 0.73 2.08
N ALA A 113 -4.28 1.27 1.84
CA ALA A 113 -4.77 2.42 2.62
C ALA A 113 -4.90 2.07 4.10
N TYR A 114 -5.37 0.86 4.44
CA TYR A 114 -5.47 0.38 5.81
C TYR A 114 -4.08 0.21 6.46
N GLU A 115 -3.16 -0.47 5.80
CA GLU A 115 -1.78 -0.68 6.28
C GLU A 115 -1.06 0.65 6.55
N LEU A 116 -1.19 1.61 5.64
CA LEU A 116 -0.50 2.90 5.76
C LEU A 116 -1.17 3.85 6.76
N PHE A 117 -2.50 3.95 6.78
CA PHE A 117 -3.21 4.92 7.62
C PHE A 117 -3.59 4.40 9.00
N ILE A 118 -3.95 3.12 9.11
CA ILE A 118 -4.45 2.50 10.35
C ILE A 118 -3.36 1.71 11.04
N GLU A 119 -2.68 0.81 10.34
CA GLU A 119 -1.56 0.04 10.91
C GLU A 119 -0.25 0.81 10.97
N LYS A 120 -0.20 1.97 10.29
CA LYS A 120 0.89 2.93 10.39
C LYS A 120 2.24 2.32 9.99
N LEU A 121 2.25 1.57 8.88
CA LEU A 121 3.41 0.83 8.38
C LEU A 121 4.70 1.69 8.28
N TYR A 122 4.54 2.99 7.93
CA TYR A 122 5.60 3.98 7.80
C TYR A 122 5.55 5.09 8.86
N ASP A 123 5.10 4.80 10.09
CA ASP A 123 5.10 5.77 11.21
C ASP A 123 6.48 5.89 11.86
N PHE A 124 7.38 6.51 11.13
CA PHE A 124 8.68 6.98 11.60
C PHE A 124 8.84 8.48 11.33
N SER A 125 9.71 9.12 12.09
CA SER A 125 10.02 10.53 11.92
C SER A 125 11.31 10.72 11.12
N PHE A 126 11.30 11.65 10.16
CA PHE A 126 12.52 12.16 9.54
C PHE A 126 13.28 13.04 10.54
N PRO A 127 14.50 12.65 10.98
CA PRO A 127 15.23 13.37 12.03
C PRO A 127 15.81 14.70 11.56
N LYS A 128 16.03 14.85 10.26
CA LYS A 128 16.49 16.07 9.58
C LYS A 128 15.36 16.68 8.74
N ASN A 129 15.57 17.89 8.24
CA ASN A 129 14.67 18.56 7.29
C ASN A 129 15.10 18.33 5.84
N ASN A 130 14.19 18.63 4.92
CA ASN A 130 14.40 18.65 3.48
C ASN A 130 14.88 17.32 2.87
N TYR A 131 14.33 16.20 3.34
CA TYR A 131 14.61 14.88 2.76
C TYR A 131 14.21 14.81 1.29
N ILE A 132 15.03 14.13 0.51
CA ILE A 132 14.67 13.62 -0.81
C ILE A 132 14.29 12.15 -0.65
N VAL A 133 13.06 11.82 -0.99
CA VAL A 133 12.54 10.45 -0.91
C VAL A 133 12.55 9.83 -2.30
N LEU A 134 13.09 8.63 -2.43
CA LEU A 134 12.84 7.77 -3.59
C LEU A 134 11.85 6.68 -3.16
N ASP A 135 10.65 6.70 -3.74
CA ASP A 135 9.59 5.73 -3.50
C ASP A 135 9.60 4.67 -4.62
N ILE A 136 10.31 3.56 -4.37
CA ILE A 136 10.42 2.44 -5.30
C ILE A 136 9.25 1.48 -5.04
N GLY A 137 8.41 1.31 -6.08
CA GLY A 137 7.12 0.64 -5.99
C GLY A 137 6.04 1.55 -5.44
N MET A 138 5.84 2.69 -6.11
CA MET A 138 4.86 3.70 -5.73
C MET A 138 3.43 3.14 -5.63
N ASN A 139 3.11 2.08 -6.39
CA ASN A 139 1.78 1.52 -6.50
C ASN A 139 0.77 2.63 -6.85
N VAL A 140 -0.41 2.68 -6.24
CA VAL A 140 -1.43 3.71 -6.45
C VAL A 140 -1.13 5.06 -5.75
N GLY A 141 0.12 5.28 -5.31
CA GLY A 141 0.64 6.59 -4.89
C GLY A 141 0.40 6.99 -3.43
N ILE A 142 -0.15 6.11 -2.59
CA ILE A 142 -0.53 6.45 -1.20
C ILE A 142 0.72 6.75 -0.34
N ALA A 143 1.77 5.95 -0.46
CA ALA A 143 3.03 6.19 0.25
C ALA A 143 3.70 7.50 -0.20
N SER A 144 3.79 7.74 -1.51
CA SER A 144 4.28 9.01 -2.06
C SER A 144 3.53 10.23 -1.52
N LEU A 145 2.20 10.15 -1.40
CA LEU A 145 1.38 11.21 -0.83
C LEU A 145 1.67 11.43 0.66
N LEU A 146 1.85 10.36 1.43
CA LEU A 146 2.25 10.45 2.85
C LEU A 146 3.61 11.12 3.02
N PHE A 147 4.59 10.73 2.20
CA PHE A 147 5.92 11.35 2.23
C PHE A 147 5.86 12.82 1.83
N ALA A 148 5.17 13.17 0.75
CA ALA A 148 5.06 14.56 0.30
C ALA A 148 4.30 15.46 1.29
N ASN A 149 3.31 14.91 2.00
CA ASN A 149 2.59 15.61 3.06
C ASN A 149 3.44 15.84 4.32
N ASN A 150 4.60 15.16 4.45
CA ASN A 150 5.51 15.39 5.55
C ASN A 150 6.29 16.70 5.35
N LYS A 151 6.26 17.57 6.37
CA LYS A 151 6.95 18.87 6.34
C LYS A 151 8.48 18.78 6.23
N ASN A 152 9.06 17.63 6.61
CA ASN A 152 10.50 17.40 6.55
C ASN A 152 10.94 16.82 5.20
N VAL A 153 10.01 16.59 4.25
CA VAL A 153 10.29 16.10 2.91
C VAL A 153 10.18 17.24 1.90
N GLU A 154 11.25 17.44 1.14
CA GLU A 154 11.35 18.44 0.08
C GLU A 154 10.80 17.91 -1.25
N LYS A 155 11.22 16.71 -1.63
CA LYS A 155 10.85 16.10 -2.92
C LYS A 155 10.68 14.59 -2.79
N VAL A 156 9.77 14.03 -3.58
CA VAL A 156 9.53 12.59 -3.71
C VAL A 156 9.70 12.19 -5.18
N PHE A 157 10.59 11.25 -5.46
CA PHE A 157 10.77 10.62 -6.77
C PHE A 157 10.17 9.22 -6.71
N SER A 158 9.06 9.03 -7.40
CA SER A 158 8.23 7.83 -7.27
C SER A 158 8.30 6.98 -8.54
N TYR A 159 8.32 5.66 -8.38
CA TYR A 159 8.55 4.71 -9.48
C TYR A 159 7.51 3.59 -9.46
N GLU A 160 6.76 3.44 -10.55
CA GLU A 160 5.80 2.35 -10.75
C GLU A 160 5.92 1.80 -12.18
N PRO A 161 6.32 0.52 -12.36
CA PRO A 161 6.52 -0.06 -13.68
C PRO A 161 5.21 -0.28 -14.47
N PHE A 162 4.09 -0.56 -13.79
CA PHE A 162 2.86 -0.98 -14.47
C PHE A 162 2.02 0.23 -14.91
N PRO A 163 1.74 0.41 -16.22
CA PRO A 163 1.08 1.61 -16.72
C PRO A 163 -0.32 1.87 -16.14
N ASN A 164 -1.10 0.83 -15.86
CA ASN A 164 -2.44 0.98 -15.29
C ASN A 164 -2.36 1.47 -13.83
N THR A 165 -1.51 0.84 -13.02
CA THR A 165 -1.24 1.23 -11.63
C THR A 165 -0.67 2.64 -11.57
N PHE A 166 0.28 2.96 -12.45
CA PHE A 166 0.86 4.31 -12.57
C PHE A 166 -0.20 5.37 -12.91
N LYS A 167 -1.11 5.08 -13.85
CA LYS A 167 -2.20 6.00 -14.21
C LYS A 167 -3.15 6.25 -13.04
N GLU A 168 -3.43 5.22 -12.25
CA GLU A 168 -4.23 5.34 -11.03
C GLU A 168 -3.49 6.18 -9.97
N ALA A 169 -2.19 5.98 -9.80
CA ALA A 169 -1.35 6.79 -8.92
C ALA A 169 -1.39 8.28 -9.31
N LEU A 170 -1.24 8.60 -10.61
CA LEU A 170 -1.36 9.97 -11.10
C LEU A 170 -2.74 10.57 -10.80
N SER A 171 -3.80 9.78 -10.95
CA SER A 171 -5.17 10.20 -10.64
C SER A 171 -5.32 10.54 -9.16
N ASN A 172 -4.80 9.69 -8.26
CA ASN A 172 -4.79 9.94 -6.82
C ASN A 172 -3.93 11.15 -6.45
N ILE A 173 -2.73 11.28 -7.01
CA ILE A 173 -1.85 12.43 -6.77
C ILE A 173 -2.59 13.71 -7.12
N ALA A 174 -3.22 13.79 -8.29
CA ALA A 174 -3.95 14.97 -8.76
C ALA A 174 -5.14 15.40 -7.87
N LEU A 175 -5.62 14.54 -6.95
CA LEU A 175 -6.68 14.91 -5.99
C LEU A 175 -6.19 15.81 -4.85
N ASN A 176 -4.88 15.97 -4.70
CA ASN A 176 -4.27 16.60 -3.55
C ASN A 176 -3.86 18.06 -3.83
N PRO A 177 -3.74 18.91 -2.79
CA PRO A 177 -3.31 20.30 -2.95
C PRO A 177 -1.92 20.44 -3.59
N SER A 178 -1.67 21.58 -4.25
CA SER A 178 -0.38 21.86 -4.89
C SER A 178 0.83 21.73 -3.96
N ALA A 179 0.67 22.10 -2.68
CA ALA A 179 1.70 21.95 -1.65
C ALA A 179 2.19 20.50 -1.45
N ILE A 180 1.39 19.50 -1.87
CA ILE A 180 1.76 18.07 -1.88
C ILE A 180 2.17 17.66 -3.30
N THR A 181 1.35 17.96 -4.31
CA THR A 181 1.56 17.43 -5.66
C THR A 181 2.82 17.96 -6.33
N GLU A 182 3.20 19.22 -6.09
CA GLU A 182 4.43 19.81 -6.65
C GLU A 182 5.71 19.17 -6.08
N LYS A 183 5.63 18.48 -4.94
CA LYS A 183 6.76 17.72 -4.38
C LYS A 183 6.97 16.38 -5.06
N ILE A 184 5.99 15.83 -5.76
CA ILE A 184 6.04 14.47 -6.31
C ILE A 184 6.43 14.51 -7.79
N THR A 185 7.47 13.76 -8.14
CA THR A 185 7.83 13.42 -9.52
C THR A 185 7.56 11.93 -9.72
N ALA A 186 6.50 11.60 -10.45
CA ALA A 186 6.12 10.22 -10.71
C ALA A 186 6.70 9.72 -12.04
N ASN A 187 7.34 8.55 -12.03
CA ASN A 187 7.95 7.90 -13.18
C ASN A 187 7.26 6.56 -13.47
N ASN A 188 6.81 6.36 -14.71
CA ASN A 188 6.29 5.06 -15.16
C ASN A 188 7.44 4.13 -15.55
N ALA A 189 8.25 3.77 -14.56
CA ALA A 189 9.33 2.80 -14.69
C ALA A 189 9.51 2.10 -13.35
N GLY A 190 9.91 0.84 -13.39
CA GLY A 190 10.45 0.15 -12.22
C GLY A 190 11.90 0.58 -11.97
N VAL A 191 12.46 0.11 -10.88
CA VAL A 191 13.88 0.31 -10.55
C VAL A 191 14.52 -1.05 -10.32
N SER A 192 15.76 -1.22 -10.79
CA SER A 192 16.51 -2.46 -10.78
C SER A 192 18.01 -2.16 -10.65
N ASP A 193 18.84 -3.19 -10.81
CA ASP A 193 20.31 -3.12 -10.86
C ASP A 193 20.85 -2.65 -12.22
N LYS A 194 19.96 -2.39 -13.19
CA LYS A 194 20.30 -1.94 -14.55
C LYS A 194 19.09 -1.33 -15.25
N ALA A 195 19.36 -0.56 -16.31
CA ALA A 195 18.34 -0.11 -17.23
C ALA A 195 17.99 -1.22 -18.25
N ALA A 196 16.71 -1.55 -18.38
CA ALA A 196 16.23 -2.56 -19.31
C ALA A 196 14.73 -2.43 -19.60
N PHE A 197 14.24 -3.21 -20.56
CA PHE A 197 12.82 -3.54 -20.66
C PHE A 197 12.60 -4.99 -20.26
N LEU A 198 11.63 -5.24 -19.40
CA LEU A 198 11.26 -6.57 -18.92
C LEU A 198 9.85 -6.92 -19.41
N GLU A 199 9.60 -8.20 -19.67
CA GLU A 199 8.25 -8.73 -19.88
C GLU A 199 7.78 -9.44 -18.62
N VAL A 200 6.68 -8.96 -18.05
CA VAL A 200 6.12 -9.49 -16.80
C VAL A 200 4.75 -10.13 -17.08
N PRO A 201 4.48 -11.36 -16.63
CA PRO A 201 3.17 -11.98 -16.80
C PRO A 201 2.04 -11.17 -16.17
N GLN A 202 0.91 -11.04 -16.88
CA GLN A 202 -0.33 -10.53 -16.30
C GLN A 202 -1.06 -11.63 -15.56
N VAL A 203 -1.89 -11.25 -14.60
CA VAL A 203 -2.86 -12.16 -14.00
C VAL A 203 -4.20 -12.02 -14.71
N GLU A 204 -4.97 -13.10 -14.81
CA GLU A 204 -6.24 -13.14 -15.56
C GLU A 204 -7.26 -12.08 -15.13
N SER A 205 -7.17 -11.56 -13.91
CA SER A 205 -7.99 -10.42 -13.44
C SER A 205 -7.71 -9.10 -14.18
N GLY A 206 -6.65 -9.03 -14.98
CA GLY A 206 -6.18 -7.82 -15.65
C GLY A 206 -5.31 -6.93 -14.76
N ASP A 207 -5.17 -7.29 -13.48
CA ASP A 207 -4.29 -6.62 -12.54
C ASP A 207 -2.87 -7.16 -12.72
N ALA A 208 -1.99 -6.32 -13.26
CA ALA A 208 -0.55 -6.51 -13.15
C ALA A 208 -0.04 -5.80 -11.89
N SER A 209 -0.78 -5.85 -10.77
CA SER A 209 -0.28 -5.25 -9.53
C SER A 209 0.90 -6.11 -9.07
N GLY A 210 2.08 -5.51 -8.95
CA GLY A 210 3.28 -6.21 -8.50
C GLY A 210 3.16 -6.89 -7.14
N SER A 211 2.08 -6.69 -6.38
CA SER A 211 1.91 -7.20 -5.03
C SER A 211 1.84 -8.73 -4.96
N VAL A 212 2.99 -9.42 -4.88
CA VAL A 212 3.09 -10.88 -4.83
C VAL A 212 2.34 -11.44 -3.61
N THR A 213 2.18 -10.61 -2.59
CA THR A 213 1.42 -10.89 -1.35
C THR A 213 -0.10 -10.92 -1.55
N SER A 214 -0.66 -10.22 -2.56
CA SER A 214 -2.07 -10.32 -2.93
C SER A 214 -2.45 -11.60 -3.69
N PHE A 215 -1.47 -12.36 -4.21
CA PHE A 215 -1.69 -13.53 -5.09
C PHE A 215 -1.96 -14.85 -4.37
N MET A 216 -1.99 -14.90 -3.03
CA MET A 216 -2.36 -16.15 -2.35
C MET A 216 -3.86 -16.49 -2.43
N ILE A 217 -4.66 -15.67 -3.12
CA ILE A 217 -6.09 -15.93 -3.33
C ILE A 217 -6.39 -15.87 -4.86
N ASP A 218 -6.32 -17.02 -5.51
CA ASP A 218 -7.02 -17.36 -6.77
C ASP A 218 -6.53 -16.84 -8.15
N GLY A 219 -5.29 -16.37 -8.33
CA GLY A 219 -4.82 -15.90 -9.66
C GLY A 219 -4.26 -17.00 -10.58
N VAL A 220 -4.99 -17.42 -11.62
CA VAL A 220 -4.40 -18.11 -12.78
C VAL A 220 -3.55 -17.09 -13.56
N LEU A 221 -2.28 -17.41 -13.81
CA LEU A 221 -1.43 -16.56 -14.66
C LEU A 221 -2.01 -16.53 -16.08
N SER A 222 -2.23 -15.33 -16.61
CA SER A 222 -2.61 -15.16 -18.00
C SER A 222 -1.42 -15.49 -18.91
N ASN A 223 -1.70 -15.93 -20.14
CA ASN A 223 -0.66 -16.04 -21.18
C ASN A 223 -0.18 -14.65 -21.69
N ASN A 224 -0.80 -13.56 -21.25
CA ASN A 224 -0.40 -12.21 -21.63
C ASN A 224 0.75 -11.71 -20.75
N THR A 225 1.67 -10.95 -21.35
CA THR A 225 2.73 -10.22 -20.64
C THR A 225 2.54 -8.71 -20.81
N VAL A 226 3.03 -7.93 -19.84
CA VAL A 226 3.22 -6.48 -19.96
C VAL A 226 4.71 -6.21 -20.10
N LYS A 227 5.06 -5.41 -21.11
CA LYS A 227 6.41 -4.85 -21.21
C LYS A 227 6.53 -3.63 -20.31
N VAL A 228 7.48 -3.65 -19.40
CA VAL A 228 7.77 -2.55 -18.47
C VAL A 228 9.20 -2.05 -18.64
N GLU A 229 9.41 -0.74 -18.47
CA GLU A 229 10.76 -0.16 -18.35
C GLU A 229 11.24 -0.34 -16.91
N VAL A 230 12.51 -0.68 -16.74
CA VAL A 230 13.21 -0.58 -15.46
C VAL A 230 14.44 0.31 -15.62
N ARG A 231 14.73 1.12 -14.60
CA ARG A 231 15.89 2.02 -14.53
C ARG A 231 16.90 1.52 -13.51
N ASP A 232 18.15 1.89 -13.71
CA ASP A 232 19.22 1.64 -12.76
C ASP A 232 19.09 2.58 -11.54
N LEU A 233 19.00 2.00 -10.32
CA LEU A 233 18.91 2.80 -9.09
C LEU A 233 20.10 3.74 -8.92
N VAL A 234 21.32 3.25 -9.12
CA VAL A 234 22.55 3.99 -8.86
C VAL A 234 22.63 5.20 -9.80
N GLU A 235 22.29 5.04 -11.07
CA GLU A 235 22.24 6.17 -12.00
C GLU A 235 21.24 7.23 -11.58
N ASP A 236 20.00 6.84 -11.26
CA ASP A 236 18.94 7.77 -10.89
C ASP A 236 19.26 8.46 -9.55
N LEU A 237 19.76 7.71 -8.57
CA LEU A 237 20.18 8.25 -7.28
C LEU A 237 21.29 9.29 -7.45
N MET A 238 22.32 9.01 -8.24
CA MET A 238 23.42 9.97 -8.47
C MET A 238 22.96 11.23 -9.22
N LYS A 239 22.03 11.10 -10.17
CA LYS A 239 21.43 12.26 -10.85
C LYS A 239 20.63 13.13 -9.88
N ILE A 240 19.85 12.51 -9.01
CA ILE A 240 19.06 13.18 -7.98
C ILE A 240 19.99 13.85 -6.96
N GLU A 241 20.99 13.14 -6.44
CA GLU A 241 21.96 13.67 -5.48
C GLU A 241 22.72 14.88 -6.06
N SER A 242 23.11 14.83 -7.34
CA SER A 242 23.74 15.97 -8.01
C SER A 242 22.84 17.22 -8.07
N SER A 243 21.52 17.02 -8.08
CA SER A 243 20.53 18.11 -8.06
C SER A 243 20.20 18.61 -6.65
N PHE A 244 20.47 17.79 -5.63
CA PHE A 244 20.15 18.04 -4.21
C PHE A 244 21.31 17.61 -3.29
N PRO A 245 22.53 18.16 -3.45
CA PRO A 245 23.75 17.60 -2.85
C PRO A 245 23.81 17.66 -1.32
N GLU A 246 23.09 18.60 -0.70
CA GLU A 246 23.09 18.80 0.76
C GLU A 246 21.88 18.14 1.44
N ASN A 247 20.98 17.54 0.66
CA ASN A 247 19.73 17.00 1.18
C ASN A 247 19.91 15.52 1.57
N PRO A 248 19.40 15.12 2.75
CA PRO A 248 19.47 13.72 3.14
C PRO A 248 18.55 12.87 2.25
N ILE A 249 19.03 11.70 1.84
CA ILE A 249 18.30 10.81 0.93
C ILE A 249 17.69 9.64 1.72
N PHE A 250 16.40 9.43 1.51
CA PHE A 250 15.65 8.30 2.06
C PHE A 250 15.14 7.40 0.93
N LEU A 251 15.36 6.10 1.05
CA LEU A 251 14.81 5.12 0.11
C LEU A 251 13.66 4.33 0.74
N LYS A 252 12.49 4.35 0.11
CA LYS A 252 11.46 3.32 0.30
C LYS A 252 11.63 2.29 -0.80
N ILE A 253 11.79 1.03 -0.42
CA ILE A 253 11.95 -0.09 -1.37
C ILE A 253 10.89 -1.14 -1.04
N ASP A 254 9.88 -1.22 -1.87
CA ASP A 254 8.86 -2.26 -1.81
C ASP A 254 8.47 -2.54 -3.26
N CYS A 255 9.24 -3.44 -3.87
CA CYS A 255 9.24 -3.72 -5.30
C CYS A 255 9.18 -5.22 -5.60
N GLU A 256 8.68 -5.99 -4.62
CA GLU A 256 8.11 -7.32 -4.85
C GLU A 256 9.11 -8.34 -5.42
N GLY A 257 10.35 -8.27 -4.94
CA GLY A 257 11.44 -9.21 -5.23
C GLY A 257 12.67 -8.54 -5.86
N GLU A 258 12.55 -7.34 -6.40
CA GLU A 258 13.68 -6.63 -7.01
C GLU A 258 14.64 -6.04 -5.95
N GLU A 259 14.23 -5.98 -4.68
CA GLU A 259 15.07 -5.55 -3.56
C GLU A 259 16.36 -6.37 -3.43
N TYR A 260 16.34 -7.64 -3.86
CA TYR A 260 17.50 -8.53 -3.82
C TYR A 260 18.53 -8.29 -4.93
N ASN A 261 18.18 -7.53 -5.97
CA ASN A 261 19.14 -7.06 -6.97
C ASN A 261 19.56 -5.61 -6.64
N ILE A 262 18.59 -4.78 -6.24
CA ILE A 262 18.79 -3.37 -5.91
C ILE A 262 19.79 -3.20 -4.76
N ILE A 263 19.61 -3.90 -3.64
CA ILE A 263 20.44 -3.69 -2.44
C ILE A 263 21.91 -4.09 -2.68
N PRO A 264 22.22 -5.28 -3.23
CA PRO A 264 23.60 -5.62 -3.56
C PRO A 264 24.25 -4.64 -4.54
N HIS A 265 23.54 -4.22 -5.59
CA HIS A 265 24.03 -3.22 -6.55
C HIS A 265 24.37 -1.90 -5.88
N LEU A 266 23.45 -1.38 -5.06
CA LEU A 266 23.64 -0.14 -4.32
C LEU A 266 24.86 -0.23 -3.40
N VAL A 267 24.98 -1.30 -2.61
CA VAL A 267 26.08 -1.56 -1.66
C VAL A 267 27.44 -1.70 -2.36
N GLN A 268 27.48 -2.22 -3.59
CA GLN A 268 28.71 -2.32 -4.38
C GLN A 268 29.14 -1.00 -5.02
N SER A 269 28.22 -0.05 -5.17
CA SER A 269 28.50 1.29 -5.70
C SER A 269 28.92 2.29 -4.62
N SER A 270 29.40 3.47 -5.02
CA SER A 270 29.61 4.61 -4.11
C SER A 270 28.31 5.35 -3.76
N ALA A 271 27.19 5.04 -4.41
CA ALA A 271 25.90 5.70 -4.16
C ALA A 271 25.33 5.37 -2.78
N ILE A 272 25.70 4.22 -2.18
CA ILE A 272 25.33 3.87 -0.81
C ILE A 272 25.79 4.89 0.24
N ASP A 273 26.85 5.65 -0.07
CA ASP A 273 27.37 6.70 0.82
C ASP A 273 26.50 7.96 0.83
N LYS A 274 25.62 8.10 -0.17
CA LYS A 274 24.67 9.21 -0.29
C LYS A 274 23.32 8.94 0.38
N VAL A 275 23.07 7.71 0.83
CA VAL A 275 21.80 7.34 1.47
C VAL A 275 21.91 7.46 2.99
N ASP A 276 21.04 8.27 3.59
CA ASP A 276 20.95 8.43 5.05
C ASP A 276 20.21 7.26 5.69
N SER A 277 19.09 6.85 5.08
CA SER A 277 18.19 5.86 5.66
C SER A 277 17.30 5.19 4.63
N MET A 278 16.78 4.01 4.97
CA MET A 278 15.92 3.21 4.11
C MET A 278 14.82 2.54 4.93
N VAL A 279 13.67 2.34 4.29
CA VAL A 279 12.70 1.30 4.66
C VAL A 279 12.58 0.34 3.49
N ILE A 280 12.71 -0.95 3.78
CA ILE A 280 12.71 -2.01 2.76
C ILE A 280 11.67 -3.04 3.16
N GLU A 281 10.67 -3.26 2.33
CA GLU A 281 9.82 -4.45 2.42
C GLU A 281 10.46 -5.57 1.62
N TRP A 282 10.85 -6.63 2.32
CA TRP A 282 11.41 -7.82 1.69
C TRP A 282 10.33 -8.85 1.45
N HIS A 283 10.45 -9.57 0.34
CA HIS A 283 9.48 -10.56 -0.10
C HIS A 283 10.17 -11.91 -0.30
N GLN A 284 9.58 -13.00 0.20
CA GLN A 284 9.95 -14.39 -0.10
C GLN A 284 11.32 -14.88 0.43
N LYS A 285 12.45 -14.31 -0.01
CA LYS A 285 13.80 -14.85 0.25
C LYS A 285 14.34 -14.52 1.65
N GLY A 286 13.63 -13.70 2.42
CA GLY A 286 13.98 -13.36 3.79
C GLY A 286 14.92 -12.17 3.93
N PRO A 287 15.11 -11.66 5.15
CA PRO A 287 15.83 -10.41 5.40
C PRO A 287 17.35 -10.54 5.44
N ASP A 288 17.88 -11.75 5.71
CA ASP A 288 19.25 -11.95 6.18
C ASP A 288 20.32 -11.42 5.22
N ALA A 289 20.15 -11.66 3.91
CA ALA A 289 21.10 -11.20 2.89
C ALA A 289 21.09 -9.67 2.77
N LEU A 290 19.91 -9.04 2.84
CA LEU A 290 19.74 -7.60 2.75
C LEU A 290 20.35 -6.91 3.98
N ILE A 291 20.04 -7.42 5.18
CA ILE A 291 20.59 -6.93 6.45
C ILE A 291 22.12 -7.04 6.45
N SER A 292 22.65 -8.20 6.06
CA SER A 292 24.11 -8.42 6.04
C SER A 292 24.81 -7.45 5.08
N ALA A 293 24.24 -7.23 3.90
CA ALA A 293 24.78 -6.28 2.92
C ALA A 293 24.79 -4.84 3.47
N LEU A 294 23.69 -4.39 4.08
CA LEU A 294 23.58 -3.04 4.65
C LEU A 294 24.51 -2.84 5.86
N ASN A 295 24.57 -3.80 6.78
CA ASN A 295 25.45 -3.76 7.95
C ASN A 295 26.93 -3.68 7.55
N SER A 296 27.32 -4.33 6.44
CA SER A 296 28.69 -4.23 5.91
C SER A 296 29.11 -2.81 5.49
N LYS A 297 28.13 -1.91 5.31
CA LYS A 297 28.33 -0.49 4.96
C LYS A 297 28.00 0.46 6.11
N GLY A 298 27.92 -0.07 7.34
CA GLY A 298 27.74 0.72 8.56
C GLY A 298 26.32 1.20 8.83
N PHE A 299 25.31 0.65 8.14
CA PHE A 299 23.92 0.86 8.54
C PHE A 299 23.62 0.07 9.82
N ILE A 300 22.80 0.64 10.68
CA ILE A 300 22.13 -0.07 11.77
C ILE A 300 20.76 -0.50 11.26
N THR A 301 20.45 -1.79 11.37
CA THR A 301 19.19 -2.36 10.87
C THR A 301 18.26 -2.80 12.01
N MET A 302 16.97 -2.54 11.85
CA MET A 302 15.89 -3.13 12.66
C MET A 302 14.95 -3.90 11.73
N HIS A 303 14.63 -5.15 12.09
CA HIS A 303 13.73 -6.01 11.32
C HIS A 303 12.39 -6.20 12.04
N LYS A 304 11.29 -6.05 11.31
CA LYS A 304 9.92 -6.31 11.77
C LYS A 304 9.25 -7.29 10.79
N PRO A 305 9.14 -8.59 11.13
CA PRO A 305 8.50 -9.57 10.24
C PRO A 305 6.98 -9.33 10.15
N HIS A 306 6.39 -9.67 9.02
CA HIS A 306 4.93 -9.78 8.90
C HIS A 306 4.45 -11.04 9.62
N LEU A 307 3.36 -10.96 10.38
CA LEU A 307 2.90 -12.07 11.23
C LEU A 307 2.31 -13.23 10.44
N LEU A 308 1.75 -12.96 9.26
CA LEU A 308 0.91 -13.90 8.50
C LEU A 308 1.44 -14.21 7.11
N ALA A 309 2.45 -13.49 6.63
CA ALA A 309 2.95 -13.57 5.26
C ALA A 309 4.47 -13.72 5.27
N ASN A 310 5.03 -14.29 4.21
CA ASN A 310 6.47 -14.45 4.05
C ASN A 310 7.10 -13.15 3.50
N CYS A 311 6.94 -12.08 4.28
CA CYS A 311 7.49 -10.76 4.03
C CYS A 311 7.75 -10.04 5.37
N GLY A 312 8.33 -8.84 5.30
CA GLY A 312 8.54 -8.00 6.47
C GLY A 312 9.30 -6.73 6.13
N LEU A 313 9.48 -5.87 7.14
CA LEU A 313 10.17 -4.59 6.99
C LEU A 313 11.57 -4.62 7.59
N ILE A 314 12.52 -4.03 6.88
CA ILE A 314 13.83 -3.65 7.38
C ILE A 314 13.90 -2.13 7.38
N TYR A 315 14.14 -1.56 8.56
CA TYR A 315 14.53 -0.16 8.71
C TYR A 315 16.06 -0.11 8.80
N ALA A 316 16.70 0.71 7.98
CA ALA A 316 18.15 0.88 7.97
C ALA A 316 18.52 2.35 8.07
N TYR A 317 19.46 2.71 8.93
CA TYR A 317 19.92 4.11 9.06
C TYR A 317 21.41 4.18 9.40
N LYS A 318 22.06 5.26 8.96
CA LYS A 318 23.42 5.61 9.39
C LYS A 318 23.39 6.52 10.61
N VAL A 319 24.27 6.27 11.57
CA VAL A 319 24.51 7.21 12.68
C VAL A 319 25.57 8.21 12.20
N HIS A 320 25.14 9.43 11.92
CA HIS A 320 26.07 10.53 11.66
C HIS A 320 26.53 11.06 13.03
N ALA A 321 27.85 11.02 13.26
CA ALA A 321 28.49 11.62 14.41
C ALA A 321 28.48 13.16 14.31
#